data_AF-A0A924WK17-F1
#
_entry.id   AF-A0A924WK17-F1
#
_cell.length_a   1.000
_cell.length_b   1.000
_cell.length_c   1.000
_cell.angle_alpha   90.00
_cell.angle_beta   90.00
_cell.angle_gamma   90.00
#
_symmetry.space_group_name_H-M   'P 1'
#
loop_
_entity.id
_entity.type
_entity.pdbx_description
1 polymer ?
#
loop_
_entity_poly.entity_id
_entity_poly.type
_entity_poly.pdbx_seq_one_letter_code
_entity_poly.pdbx_strand_id
1 'polypeptide(L)'
;MMQPLGRVVETIVLSLLWLVLPAAPLMAAGVAMDFSYVRHYRATLRQCAKHLQAMGRAEVIARRFYNEKRAAAQSVSHRIEGECSHCGQCCLYEQCVFLDRSDDGRSKCRIYGNWFFGFLSCAEYPMTKDDIELYECPSFRAVPRRDLAHARLGRSVIPVVVRNALVRSPRVHPSVVNAVESGASTRT
;
A
#
# COMPACT_ATOMS: atom_id res chain seq x y z
N MET A 1 -25.45 -8.24 8.50
CA MET A 1 -25.88 -9.41 7.69
C MET A 1 -24.97 -9.75 6.50
N MET A 2 -23.82 -9.07 6.25
CA MET A 2 -22.94 -9.40 5.11
C MET A 2 -21.87 -10.48 5.40
N GLN A 3 -21.68 -10.87 6.67
CA GLN A 3 -20.69 -11.87 7.07
C GLN A 3 -20.93 -13.29 6.51
N PRO A 4 -22.18 -13.83 6.45
CA PRO A 4 -22.39 -15.19 5.96
C PRO A 4 -22.14 -15.31 4.45
N LEU A 5 -22.45 -14.26 3.68
CA LEU A 5 -22.26 -14.28 2.22
C LEU A 5 -20.77 -14.36 1.87
N GLY A 6 -19.92 -13.58 2.56
CA GLY A 6 -18.47 -13.63 2.34
C GLY A 6 -17.88 -15.02 2.58
N ARG A 7 -18.31 -15.70 3.66
CA ARG A 7 -17.86 -17.08 3.97
C ARG A 7 -18.32 -18.11 2.95
N VAL A 8 -19.55 -18.00 2.44
CA VAL A 8 -20.06 -18.91 1.40
C VAL A 8 -19.26 -18.72 0.11
N VAL A 9 -19.08 -17.48 -0.34
CA VAL A 9 -18.28 -17.17 -1.54
C VAL A 9 -16.85 -17.69 -1.37
N GLU A 10 -16.24 -17.45 -0.21
CA GLU A 10 -14.90 -17.94 0.09
C GLU A 10 -14.80 -19.46 0.06
N THR A 11 -15.75 -20.17 0.67
CA THR A 11 -15.77 -21.64 0.66
C THR A 11 -15.91 -22.18 -0.76
N ILE A 12 -16.79 -21.58 -1.58
CA ILE A 12 -16.97 -21.97 -2.98
C ILE A 12 -15.68 -21.75 -3.77
N VAL A 13 -15.06 -20.57 -3.65
CA VAL A 13 -13.83 -20.24 -4.36
C VAL A 13 -12.68 -21.15 -3.94
N LEU A 14 -12.49 -21.38 -2.63
CA LEU A 14 -11.46 -22.27 -2.12
C LEU A 14 -11.69 -23.72 -2.55
N SER A 15 -12.93 -24.19 -2.57
CA SER A 15 -13.28 -25.54 -3.05
C SER A 15 -12.97 -25.70 -4.54
N LEU A 16 -13.27 -24.68 -5.36
CA LEU A 16 -12.92 -24.67 -6.78
C LEU A 16 -11.40 -24.65 -6.97
N LEU A 17 -10.67 -23.84 -6.21
CA LEU A 17 -9.20 -23.80 -6.25
C LEU A 17 -8.58 -25.14 -5.82
N TRP A 18 -9.18 -25.85 -4.86
CA TRP A 18 -8.77 -27.20 -4.48
C TRP A 18 -8.94 -28.20 -5.63
N LEU A 19 -10.02 -28.08 -6.40
CA LEU A 19 -10.24 -28.92 -7.59
C LEU A 19 -9.18 -28.66 -8.68
N VAL A 20 -8.75 -27.40 -8.84
CA VAL A 20 -7.73 -26.98 -9.81
C VAL A 20 -6.30 -27.21 -9.30
N LEU A 21 -6.12 -27.65 -8.05
CA LEU A 21 -4.82 -27.82 -7.42
C LEU A 21 -3.81 -28.67 -8.25
N PRO A 22 -4.18 -29.78 -8.91
CA PRO A 22 -3.26 -30.53 -9.78
C PRO A 22 -2.71 -29.70 -10.95
N ALA A 23 -3.46 -28.73 -11.46
CA ALA A 23 -2.99 -27.85 -12.53
C ALA A 23 -2.16 -26.66 -11.99
N ALA A 24 -2.14 -26.43 -10.66
CA ALA A 24 -1.53 -25.24 -10.08
C ALA A 24 -0.02 -25.08 -10.36
N PRO A 25 0.83 -26.14 -10.35
CA PRO A 25 2.25 -25.98 -10.70
C PRO A 25 2.49 -25.50 -12.13
N LEU A 26 1.63 -25.90 -13.08
CA LEU A 26 1.69 -25.44 -14.47
C LEU A 26 1.30 -23.95 -14.56
N MET A 27 0.24 -23.55 -13.86
CA MET A 27 -0.16 -22.15 -13.78
C MET A 27 0.91 -21.28 -13.11
N ALA A 28 1.52 -21.75 -12.02
CA ALA A 28 2.60 -21.06 -11.33
C ALA A 28 3.81 -20.87 -12.25
N ALA A 29 4.17 -21.89 -13.03
CA ALA A 29 5.24 -21.80 -14.02
C ALA A 29 4.95 -20.74 -15.09
N GLY A 30 3.71 -20.67 -15.59
CA GLY A 30 3.30 -19.66 -16.56
C GLY A 30 3.31 -18.23 -16.00
N VAL A 31 2.83 -18.05 -14.77
CA VAL A 31 2.80 -16.74 -14.09
C VAL A 31 4.20 -16.25 -13.75
N ALA A 32 5.04 -17.11 -13.19
CA ALA A 32 6.41 -16.76 -12.81
C ALA A 32 7.40 -16.83 -13.98
N MET A 33 6.99 -17.36 -15.13
CA MET A 33 7.86 -17.69 -16.27
C MET A 33 9.08 -18.54 -15.87
N ASP A 34 8.88 -19.47 -14.93
CA ASP A 34 9.93 -20.32 -14.38
C ASP A 34 9.53 -21.80 -14.44
N PHE A 35 10.26 -22.61 -15.21
CA PHE A 35 10.01 -24.04 -15.35
C PHE A 35 10.39 -24.86 -14.10
N SER A 36 11.09 -24.28 -13.12
CA SER A 36 11.44 -24.95 -11.87
C SER A 36 10.20 -25.45 -11.11
N TYR A 37 9.06 -24.76 -11.25
CA TYR A 37 7.78 -25.14 -10.66
C TYR A 37 7.25 -26.48 -11.19
N VAL A 38 7.46 -26.78 -12.47
CA VAL A 38 7.08 -28.05 -13.10
C VAL A 38 8.14 -29.12 -12.83
N ARG A 39 9.43 -28.75 -12.87
CA ARG A 39 10.52 -29.69 -12.56
C ARG A 39 10.41 -30.25 -11.15
N HIS A 40 10.02 -29.42 -10.18
CA HIS A 40 9.79 -29.81 -8.80
C HIS A 40 8.29 -29.96 -8.49
N TYR A 41 7.52 -30.52 -9.43
CA TYR A 41 6.05 -30.59 -9.40
C TYR A 41 5.47 -30.97 -8.03
N ARG A 42 5.96 -32.04 -7.39
CA ARG A 42 5.46 -32.51 -6.08
C ARG A 42 5.71 -31.50 -4.96
N ALA A 43 6.86 -30.84 -4.96
CA ALA A 43 7.19 -29.83 -3.96
C ALA A 43 6.33 -28.58 -4.18
N THR A 44 6.20 -28.13 -5.43
CA THR A 44 5.31 -27.03 -5.82
C THR A 44 3.87 -27.31 -5.44
N LEU A 45 3.35 -28.51 -5.71
CA LEU A 45 1.98 -28.89 -5.37
C LEU A 45 1.72 -28.83 -3.87
N ARG A 46 2.66 -29.32 -3.05
CA ARG A 46 2.58 -29.20 -1.58
C ARG A 46 2.59 -27.74 -1.13
N GLN A 47 3.41 -26.90 -1.77
CA GLN A 47 3.45 -25.47 -1.48
C GLN A 47 2.15 -24.77 -1.88
N CYS A 48 1.57 -25.10 -3.04
CA CYS A 48 0.24 -24.62 -3.45
C CYS A 48 -0.84 -25.02 -2.44
N ALA A 49 -0.81 -26.26 -1.94
CA ALA A 49 -1.76 -26.73 -0.94
C ALA A 49 -1.64 -25.94 0.38
N LYS A 50 -0.40 -25.70 0.85
CA LYS A 50 -0.14 -24.84 2.02
C LYS A 50 -0.64 -23.42 1.79
N HIS A 51 -0.36 -22.85 0.62
CA HIS A 51 -0.83 -21.52 0.25
C HIS A 51 -2.36 -21.43 0.30
N LEU A 52 -3.06 -22.41 -0.26
CA LEU A 52 -4.52 -22.45 -0.26
C LEU A 52 -5.09 -22.61 1.15
N GLN A 53 -4.43 -23.41 2.00
CA GLN A 53 -4.77 -23.51 3.42
C GLN A 53 -4.52 -22.21 4.19
N ALA A 54 -3.46 -21.46 3.83
CA ALA A 54 -3.19 -20.13 4.38
C ALA A 54 -4.27 -19.11 3.95
N MET A 55 -4.76 -19.19 2.70
CA MET A 55 -5.87 -18.36 2.20
C MET A 55 -7.15 -18.55 3.00
N GLY A 56 -7.54 -19.80 3.26
CA GLY A 56 -8.72 -20.08 4.09
C GLY A 56 -8.55 -19.65 5.54
N ARG A 57 -7.34 -19.75 6.11
CA ARG A 57 -7.07 -19.29 7.48
C ARG A 57 -7.08 -17.78 7.63
N ALA A 58 -6.65 -17.06 6.60
CA ALA A 58 -6.58 -15.60 6.60
C ALA A 58 -7.89 -14.92 6.17
N GLU A 59 -8.92 -15.69 5.80
CA GLU A 59 -10.20 -15.19 5.30
C GLU A 59 -10.02 -14.13 4.19
N VAL A 60 -9.13 -14.39 3.22
CA VAL A 60 -8.59 -13.35 2.31
C VAL A 60 -9.67 -12.58 1.55
N ILE A 61 -10.78 -13.22 1.19
CA ILE A 61 -11.87 -12.59 0.45
C ILE A 61 -12.69 -11.71 1.39
N ALA A 62 -13.10 -12.25 2.54
CA ALA A 62 -13.85 -11.49 3.53
C ALA A 62 -13.03 -10.27 3.98
N ARG A 63 -11.74 -10.49 4.30
CA ARG A 63 -10.81 -9.43 4.69
C ARG A 63 -10.67 -8.35 3.64
N ARG A 64 -10.60 -8.69 2.34
CA ARG A 64 -10.52 -7.68 1.27
C ARG A 64 -11.71 -6.73 1.28
N PHE A 65 -12.94 -7.26 1.35
CA PHE A 65 -14.15 -6.43 1.42
C PHE A 65 -14.20 -5.54 2.68
N TYR A 66 -13.69 -6.04 3.82
CA TYR A 66 -13.58 -5.21 5.04
C TYR A 66 -12.48 -4.15 4.91
N ASN A 67 -11.35 -4.52 4.32
CA ASN A 67 -10.21 -3.63 4.14
C ASN A 67 -10.54 -2.47 3.21
N GLU A 68 -11.35 -2.65 2.16
CA GLU A 68 -11.81 -1.54 1.31
C GLU A 68 -12.57 -0.48 2.12
N LYS A 69 -13.51 -0.91 2.98
CA LYS A 69 -14.28 0.01 3.84
C LYS A 69 -13.38 0.69 4.88
N ARG A 70 -12.46 -0.06 5.49
CA ARG A 70 -11.50 0.49 6.46
C ARG A 70 -10.51 1.45 5.79
N ALA A 71 -10.02 1.12 4.60
CA ALA A 71 -9.12 1.96 3.82
C ALA A 71 -9.77 3.32 3.52
N ALA A 72 -11.03 3.31 3.07
CA ALA A 72 -11.79 4.54 2.87
C ALA A 72 -11.87 5.37 4.17
N ALA A 73 -12.20 4.76 5.31
CA ALA A 73 -12.27 5.46 6.59
C ALA A 73 -10.90 5.97 7.09
N GLN A 74 -9.84 5.18 6.95
CA GLN A 74 -8.50 5.52 7.41
C GLN A 74 -7.80 6.54 6.52
N SER A 75 -8.10 6.59 5.23
CA SER A 75 -7.53 7.54 4.26
C SER A 75 -7.76 9.01 4.65
N VAL A 76 -8.79 9.28 5.46
CA VAL A 76 -9.08 10.60 6.02
C VAL A 76 -8.10 10.98 7.11
N SER A 77 -7.59 10.03 7.90
CA SER A 77 -6.75 10.36 9.07
C SER A 77 -5.26 10.15 8.81
N HIS A 78 -4.91 9.21 7.92
CA HIS A 78 -3.54 8.82 7.65
C HIS A 78 -3.33 8.69 6.14
N ARG A 79 -2.08 8.88 5.71
CA ARG A 79 -1.61 8.48 4.39
C ARG A 79 -0.54 7.42 4.53
N ILE A 80 -0.48 6.50 3.58
CA ILE A 80 0.59 5.51 3.51
C ILE A 80 1.72 6.09 2.67
N GLU A 81 2.94 5.99 3.17
CA GLU A 81 4.17 6.34 2.47
C GLU A 81 5.08 5.11 2.38
N GLY A 82 5.85 5.03 1.30
CA GLY A 82 6.82 3.96 1.07
C GLY A 82 6.72 3.37 -0.34
N GLU A 83 7.60 2.42 -0.62
CA GLU A 83 7.62 1.64 -1.85
C GLU A 83 7.92 0.17 -1.50
N CYS A 84 7.33 -0.77 -2.23
CA CYS A 84 7.54 -2.19 -1.96
C CYS A 84 9.00 -2.58 -2.22
N SER A 85 9.69 -3.12 -1.20
CA SER A 85 11.06 -3.64 -1.35
C SER A 85 11.14 -5.12 -1.76
N HIS A 86 9.99 -5.73 -2.06
CA HIS A 86 9.85 -7.15 -2.42
C HIS A 86 10.32 -8.14 -1.35
N CYS A 87 10.41 -7.70 -0.09
CA CYS A 87 10.84 -8.53 1.04
C CYS A 87 9.96 -9.76 1.28
N GLY A 88 8.74 -9.81 0.75
CA GLY A 88 7.85 -10.98 0.89
C GLY A 88 7.22 -11.15 2.27
N GLN A 89 7.40 -10.21 3.20
CA GLN A 89 6.83 -10.28 4.55
C GLN A 89 5.28 -10.27 4.54
N CYS A 90 4.67 -9.61 3.54
CA CYS A 90 3.22 -9.61 3.34
C CYS A 90 2.67 -10.92 2.75
N CYS A 91 3.52 -11.89 2.40
CA CYS A 91 3.08 -13.16 1.83
C CYS A 91 2.44 -14.01 2.93
N LEU A 92 1.11 -13.98 3.04
CA LEU A 92 0.22 -14.90 3.73
C LEU A 92 0.86 -16.06 4.53
N TYR A 93 1.23 -15.83 5.79
CA TYR A 93 1.88 -16.80 6.69
C TYR A 93 3.14 -17.45 6.11
N GLU A 94 3.83 -16.73 5.24
CA GLU A 94 5.05 -17.11 4.55
C GLU A 94 4.88 -18.39 3.70
N GLN A 95 3.63 -18.68 3.31
CA GLN A 95 3.22 -19.89 2.60
C GLN A 95 2.89 -19.62 1.13
N CYS A 96 3.17 -18.43 0.61
CA CYS A 96 2.98 -18.14 -0.80
C CYS A 96 3.86 -19.05 -1.68
N VAL A 97 3.31 -19.52 -2.79
CA VAL A 97 4.04 -20.35 -3.77
C VAL A 97 5.11 -19.56 -4.53
N PHE A 98 4.96 -18.24 -4.60
CA PHE A 98 5.90 -17.33 -5.25
C PHE A 98 6.90 -16.69 -4.27
N LEU A 99 6.87 -17.08 -3.00
CA LEU A 99 7.83 -16.63 -2.01
C LEU A 99 9.10 -17.47 -2.14
N ASP A 100 10.20 -16.82 -2.47
CA ASP A 100 11.53 -17.41 -2.38
C ASP A 100 12.10 -17.14 -1.00
N ARG A 101 12.73 -18.14 -0.40
CA ARG A 101 13.39 -18.03 0.91
C ARG A 101 14.82 -18.49 0.76
N SER A 102 15.73 -17.58 1.06
CA SER A 102 17.15 -17.88 1.18
C SER A 102 17.44 -18.47 2.55
N ASP A 103 18.44 -19.34 2.62
CA ASP A 103 18.92 -19.97 3.85
C ASP A 103 19.35 -18.93 4.91
N ASP A 104 19.74 -17.73 4.48
CA ASP A 104 20.10 -16.59 5.34
C ASP A 104 18.87 -15.90 6.00
N GLY A 105 17.68 -16.50 5.89
CA GLY A 105 16.43 -15.97 6.44
C GLY A 105 15.82 -14.82 5.64
N ARG A 106 16.40 -14.46 4.50
CA ARG A 106 15.85 -13.43 3.60
C ARG A 106 14.74 -14.02 2.73
N SER A 107 13.65 -13.29 2.57
CA SER A 107 12.58 -13.63 1.64
C SER A 107 12.49 -12.66 0.47
N LYS A 108 12.05 -13.17 -0.68
CA LYS A 108 11.84 -12.37 -1.89
C LYS A 108 10.58 -12.80 -2.64
N CYS A 109 9.77 -11.85 -3.06
CA CYS A 109 8.64 -12.12 -3.96
C CYS A 109 9.14 -12.31 -5.41
N ARG A 110 8.94 -13.50 -5.99
CA ARG A 110 9.42 -13.83 -7.35
C ARG A 110 8.60 -13.21 -8.47
N ILE A 111 7.35 -12.85 -8.19
CA ILE A 111 6.41 -12.33 -9.18
C ILE A 111 6.24 -10.81 -9.12
N TYR A 112 6.94 -10.11 -8.23
CA TYR A 112 6.79 -8.67 -8.16
C TYR A 112 7.20 -8.00 -9.48
N GLY A 113 6.36 -7.07 -9.95
CA GLY A 113 6.64 -6.30 -11.17
C GLY A 113 6.48 -7.09 -12.47
N ASN A 114 6.06 -8.36 -12.41
CA ASN A 114 5.73 -9.10 -13.62
C ASN A 114 4.37 -8.65 -14.19
N TRP A 115 4.07 -9.07 -15.42
CA TRP A 115 2.84 -8.72 -16.14
C TRP A 115 1.55 -9.14 -15.41
N PHE A 116 1.62 -10.17 -14.57
CA PHE A 116 0.47 -10.70 -13.85
C PHE A 116 0.25 -10.04 -12.48
N PHE A 117 1.30 -9.42 -11.92
CA PHE A 117 1.32 -8.90 -10.56
C PHE A 117 0.18 -7.91 -10.31
N GLY A 118 -0.05 -6.99 -11.25
CA GLY A 118 -1.09 -5.96 -11.14
C GLY A 118 -2.52 -6.49 -11.03
N PHE A 119 -2.77 -7.75 -11.41
CA PHE A 119 -4.08 -8.38 -11.27
C PHE A 119 -4.30 -9.05 -9.91
N LEU A 120 -3.25 -9.13 -9.08
CA LEU A 120 -3.31 -9.78 -7.78
C LEU A 120 -3.66 -8.78 -6.68
N SER A 121 -4.37 -9.26 -5.65
CA SER A 121 -4.61 -8.47 -4.43
C SER A 121 -3.31 -8.01 -3.75
N CYS A 122 -2.19 -8.69 -4.02
CA CYS A 122 -0.88 -8.31 -3.51
C CYS A 122 -0.33 -7.01 -4.12
N ALA A 123 -0.80 -6.60 -5.31
CA ALA A 123 -0.40 -5.33 -5.91
C ALA A 123 -1.07 -4.12 -5.26
N GLU A 124 -2.21 -4.33 -4.60
CA GLU A 124 -2.92 -3.30 -3.83
C GLU A 124 -2.36 -3.14 -2.40
N TYR A 125 -1.44 -4.02 -1.99
CA TYR A 125 -0.86 -3.95 -0.66
C TYR A 125 0.12 -2.77 -0.53
N PRO A 126 0.10 -2.03 0.60
CA PRO A 126 -0.87 -2.11 1.71
C PRO A 126 -2.12 -1.23 1.48
N MET A 127 -3.31 -1.74 1.85
CA MET A 127 -4.57 -0.98 1.73
C MET A 127 -4.85 -0.13 2.98
N THR A 128 -4.46 -0.63 4.15
CA THR A 128 -4.72 -0.01 5.45
C THR A 128 -3.46 0.07 6.29
N LYS A 129 -3.45 0.91 7.33
CA LYS A 129 -2.33 0.91 8.30
C LYS A 129 -2.24 -0.43 9.04
N ASP A 130 -3.40 -1.05 9.29
CA ASP A 130 -3.53 -2.32 9.99
C ASP A 130 -2.82 -3.45 9.20
N ASP A 131 -2.79 -3.35 7.87
CA ASP A 131 -2.04 -4.28 7.02
C ASP A 131 -0.52 -4.12 7.15
N ILE A 132 -0.03 -2.90 7.39
CA ILE A 132 1.40 -2.64 7.63
C ILE A 132 1.80 -3.21 8.98
N GLU A 133 0.97 -2.98 10.00
CA GLU A 133 1.18 -3.47 11.37
C GLU A 133 1.11 -5.00 11.43
N LEU A 134 0.10 -5.62 10.80
CA LEU A 134 -0.08 -7.08 10.85
C LEU A 134 1.12 -7.85 10.27
N TYR A 135 1.68 -7.35 9.18
CA TYR A 135 2.80 -8.01 8.50
C TYR A 135 4.14 -7.39 8.88
N GLU A 136 4.20 -6.46 9.84
CA GLU A 136 5.44 -5.79 10.25
C GLU A 136 6.29 -5.32 9.04
N CYS A 137 5.63 -4.72 8.05
CA CYS A 137 6.27 -4.44 6.77
C CYS A 137 7.36 -3.36 6.93
N PRO A 138 8.63 -3.63 6.54
CA PRO A 138 9.72 -2.68 6.75
C PRO A 138 9.70 -1.50 5.76
N SER A 139 8.94 -1.60 4.67
CA SER A 139 9.01 -0.66 3.55
C SER A 139 7.94 0.41 3.56
N PHE A 140 6.81 0.15 4.23
CA PHE A 140 5.66 1.05 4.27
C PHE A 140 5.45 1.59 5.69
N ARG A 141 4.96 2.82 5.78
CA ARG A 141 4.56 3.44 7.05
C ARG A 141 3.27 4.24 6.89
N ALA A 142 2.42 4.21 7.91
CA ALA A 142 1.26 5.08 7.99
C ALA A 142 1.64 6.37 8.72
N VAL A 143 1.49 7.52 8.06
CA VAL A 143 1.75 8.83 8.65
C VAL A 143 0.46 9.64 8.79
N PRO A 144 0.29 10.42 9.87
CA PRO A 144 -0.87 11.28 10.02
C PRO A 144 -1.00 12.30 8.88
N ARG A 145 -2.22 12.49 8.36
CA ARG A 145 -2.53 13.54 7.38
C ARG A 145 -2.53 14.91 8.04
N ARG A 146 -1.42 15.66 7.89
CA ARG A 146 -1.25 17.02 8.45
C ARG A 146 -2.09 18.08 7.75
N ASP A 147 -2.50 17.83 6.51
CA ASP A 147 -3.39 18.64 5.69
C ASP A 147 -4.74 18.92 6.40
N LEU A 148 -5.25 17.97 7.19
CA LEU A 148 -6.49 18.15 7.96
C LEU A 148 -6.28 18.77 9.34
N ALA A 149 -5.07 18.72 9.88
CA ALA A 149 -4.73 19.40 11.13
C ALA A 149 -4.76 20.92 10.96
N HIS A 150 -4.26 21.43 9.82
CA HIS A 150 -4.37 22.86 9.48
C HIS A 150 -5.81 23.29 9.18
N ALA A 151 -6.64 22.43 8.58
CA ALA A 151 -8.06 22.72 8.36
C ALA A 151 -8.87 22.85 9.66
N ARG A 152 -8.51 22.10 10.72
CA ARG A 152 -9.13 22.24 12.05
C ARG A 152 -8.64 23.47 12.82
N LEU A 153 -7.38 23.86 12.65
CA LEU A 153 -6.81 25.05 13.32
C LEU A 153 -7.12 26.37 12.60
N GLY A 154 -7.46 26.34 11.31
CA GLY A 154 -7.82 27.52 10.52
C GLY A 154 -9.27 28.02 10.68
N ARG A 155 -10.10 27.37 11.50
CA ARG A 155 -11.52 27.74 11.70
C ARG A 155 -11.84 28.34 13.07
N SER A 156 -10.83 28.83 13.78
CA SER A 156 -11.01 29.79 14.87
C SER A 156 -10.21 31.05 14.58
N VAL A 157 -10.55 31.73 13.48
CA VAL A 157 -10.27 33.16 13.37
C VAL A 157 -11.29 33.82 14.30
N ILE A 158 -10.94 33.98 15.58
CA ILE A 158 -11.59 34.98 16.41
C ILE A 158 -11.31 36.31 15.71
N PRO A 159 -12.31 37.04 15.21
CA PRO A 159 -12.05 38.37 14.69
C PRO A 159 -11.54 39.21 15.86
N VAL A 160 -10.22 39.42 15.91
CA VAL A 160 -9.66 40.48 16.72
C VAL A 160 -10.18 41.76 16.08
N VAL A 161 -11.27 42.29 16.64
CA VAL A 161 -11.76 43.64 16.34
C VAL A 161 -10.69 44.59 16.86
N VAL A 162 -9.71 44.88 16.02
CA VAL A 162 -8.77 45.98 16.25
C VAL A 162 -9.62 47.24 16.12
N ARG A 163 -10.04 47.79 17.27
CA ARG A 163 -10.53 49.17 17.35
C ARG A 163 -9.38 50.05 16.90
N ASN A 164 -9.42 50.49 15.63
CA ASN A 164 -8.52 51.50 15.10
C ASN A 164 -8.69 52.78 15.93
N ALA A 165 -7.76 52.99 16.86
CA ALA A 165 -7.47 54.32 17.35
C ALA A 165 -6.86 55.10 16.18
N LEU A 166 -7.49 56.23 15.86
CA LEU A 166 -7.02 57.22 14.90
C LEU A 166 -5.54 57.53 15.11
N VAL A 167 -4.67 57.01 14.25
CA VAL A 167 -3.29 57.47 14.14
C VAL A 167 -3.17 58.32 12.89
N ARG A 168 -2.98 59.62 13.15
CA ARG A 168 -2.65 60.70 12.22
C ARG A 168 -1.52 60.28 11.27
N SER A 169 -1.76 60.45 9.98
CA SER A 169 -0.77 60.38 8.91
C SER A 169 0.22 61.55 8.98
N PRO A 170 1.54 61.32 8.77
CA PRO A 170 2.42 62.32 8.20
C PRO A 170 2.76 62.00 6.75
N ARG A 171 2.78 63.08 5.96
CA ARG A 171 3.03 63.19 4.53
C ARG A 171 4.33 62.48 4.11
N VAL A 172 4.25 61.71 3.02
CA VAL A 172 5.40 61.27 2.24
C VAL A 172 5.59 62.26 1.08
N HIS A 173 6.74 62.94 1.05
CA HIS A 173 7.23 63.62 -0.15
C HIS A 173 7.96 62.59 -1.05
N PRO A 174 7.81 62.67 -2.39
CA PRO A 174 8.48 61.77 -3.32
C PRO A 174 9.82 62.35 -3.79
N SER A 175 10.54 61.54 -4.58
CA SER A 175 11.81 61.77 -5.32
C SER A 175 13.01 61.10 -4.61
N VAL A 176 13.86 60.27 -5.23
CA VAL A 176 14.63 60.41 -6.48
C VAL A 176 15.27 59.01 -6.77
N VAL A 177 14.98 58.37 -7.93
CA VAL A 177 15.87 58.10 -9.10
C VAL A 177 16.75 56.83 -9.05
N ASN A 178 16.54 55.95 -10.06
CA ASN A 178 17.44 55.15 -10.93
C ASN A 178 18.74 54.54 -10.34
N ALA A 179 19.33 53.43 -10.81
CA ALA A 179 19.11 52.37 -11.81
C ALA A 179 20.34 51.42 -11.69
N VAL A 180 20.47 50.42 -12.59
CA VAL A 180 21.74 49.73 -12.97
C VAL A 180 22.18 48.62 -11.98
N GLU A 181 22.60 47.39 -12.29
CA GLU A 181 22.99 46.58 -13.48
C GLU A 181 22.83 45.08 -13.07
N SER A 182 22.31 44.20 -13.91
CA SER A 182 23.04 43.25 -14.80
C SER A 182 24.08 42.36 -14.11
N GLY A 183 23.91 41.03 -14.22
CA GLY A 183 24.92 40.07 -13.80
C GLY A 183 24.50 38.60 -13.91
N ALA A 184 24.28 38.12 -15.15
CA ALA A 184 24.21 36.69 -15.45
C ALA A 184 25.59 36.04 -15.34
N SER A 185 25.69 34.85 -14.75
CA SER A 185 26.86 33.97 -14.94
C SER A 185 26.46 32.50 -14.82
N THR A 186 26.23 31.90 -15.98
CA THR A 186 26.32 30.47 -16.29
C THR A 186 27.77 29.97 -16.20
N ARG A 187 27.97 28.75 -15.70
CA ARG A 187 29.03 27.79 -16.09
C ARG A 187 28.78 26.47 -15.35
N THR A 188 28.36 25.45 -16.07
CA THR A 188 29.16 24.29 -16.57
C THR A 188 29.56 23.34 -15.46
#